data_AF-A0A1H6T4B8-F1
#
_entry.id   AF-A0A1H6T4B8-F1
#
_cell.length_a   1.000
_cell.length_b   1.000
_cell.length_c   1.000
_cell.angle_alpha   90.00
_cell.angle_beta   90.00
_cell.angle_gamma   90.00
#
_symmetry.space_group_name_H-M   'P 1'
#
loop_
_entity.id
_entity.type
_entity.pdbx_description
1 polymer ?
#
loop_
_entity_poly.entity_id
_entity_poly.type
_entity_poly.pdbx_seq_one_letter_code
_entity_poly.pdbx_strand_id
1 'polypeptide(L)'
;MPLMRRLLLLAFVCVPLVLSASPKYWIFLKNKDLTATPAVSALTLENRQKLGLVLSDETDLPVKKEYETALRGQSVNIINRSKWLNAVSANLTSEQAMKVRELDFVADVVMIDPGFYIARTQPTEKAQMAPVMSQVQANAFLKENITAKDVTIGVIDAGFYGADSSLSLSQVFSNKRILGIRDYVKPGRPGDLLFSTAESFSDMHGTEVLAAISGIDYQDQVQYGMATNAKFYLARTDYSMREYRGEEDNWIAAMEWMDSLGVRLINTSLGYAKGFSDPKENYQPSQMDGKTSAISKAAQIASDKKGIMIIVSAGNEGDDKSWGIVSAPADAKGVLSVGATNGKLWNRIGYSSVGPEFLSYVKPNVSCFSLYGTSLSAPVITGFAACLLQANPQLSNKELISLIEKSSHLYPYGNNYVGYGVPQASRALALAKAPYLPNNSKLVTAKGRTCEVEVTSQDSIVAIYRKKSEKDVIAQQVAKVQNGKVSLKRQNNERFTTIDLRDYVVEVEWD
;
A
#
# COMPACT_ATOMS: atom_id res chain seq x y z
N MET A 1 -69.44 -26.18 39.40
CA MET A 1 -70.05 -25.76 38.11
C MET A 1 -69.51 -24.38 37.76
N PRO A 2 -69.11 -24.14 36.51
CA PRO A 2 -67.84 -23.51 36.17
C PRO A 2 -67.87 -21.97 36.21
N LEU A 3 -66.77 -21.38 36.68
CA LEU A 3 -66.51 -19.94 36.69
C LEU A 3 -65.70 -19.58 35.43
N MET A 4 -66.33 -18.91 34.46
CA MET A 4 -65.66 -18.19 33.37
C MET A 4 -64.83 -17.04 33.96
N ARG A 5 -63.52 -16.98 33.66
CA ARG A 5 -62.74 -15.74 33.76
C ARG A 5 -61.70 -15.64 32.64
N ARG A 6 -62.12 -14.87 31.62
CA ARG A 6 -61.40 -14.11 30.59
C ARG A 6 -59.86 -14.16 30.63
N LEU A 7 -59.26 -14.70 29.55
CA LEU A 7 -57.91 -14.37 29.12
C LEU A 7 -57.84 -12.90 28.69
N LEU A 8 -56.90 -12.14 29.28
CA LEU A 8 -56.43 -10.86 28.76
C LEU A 8 -55.06 -11.11 28.12
N LEU A 9 -55.02 -11.14 26.78
CA LEU A 9 -53.79 -11.13 26.00
C LEU A 9 -53.23 -9.70 26.00
N LEU A 10 -52.14 -9.47 26.73
CA LEU A 10 -51.27 -8.31 26.52
C LEU A 10 -50.32 -8.64 25.37
N ALA A 11 -50.62 -8.13 24.18
CA ALA A 11 -49.68 -8.12 23.07
C ALA A 11 -48.67 -6.97 23.30
N PHE A 12 -47.48 -7.31 23.80
CA PHE A 12 -46.34 -6.39 23.76
C PHE A 12 -45.87 -6.26 22.30
N VAL A 13 -46.29 -5.19 21.63
CA VAL A 13 -45.70 -4.77 20.36
C VAL A 13 -44.38 -4.08 20.69
N CYS A 14 -43.30 -4.85 20.79
CA CYS A 14 -41.95 -4.29 20.71
C CYS A 14 -41.71 -3.89 19.25
N VAL A 15 -42.02 -2.63 18.92
CA VAL A 15 -41.50 -2.01 17.70
C VAL A 15 -39.97 -1.96 17.85
N PRO A 16 -39.18 -2.59 16.98
CA PRO A 16 -37.75 -2.36 17.00
C PRO A 16 -37.54 -0.88 16.62
N LEU A 17 -37.08 -0.09 17.59
CA LEU A 17 -36.47 1.21 17.33
C LEU A 17 -35.23 0.93 16.48
N VAL A 18 -35.37 1.08 15.16
CA VAL A 18 -34.23 1.16 14.26
C VAL A 18 -33.53 2.47 14.60
N LEU A 19 -32.53 2.40 15.49
CA LEU A 19 -31.56 3.47 15.68
C LEU A 19 -30.85 3.66 14.34
N SER A 20 -31.24 4.69 13.59
CA SER A 20 -30.51 5.12 12.41
C SER A 20 -29.16 5.68 12.87
N ALA A 21 -28.07 4.98 12.56
CA ALA A 21 -26.74 5.48 12.82
C ALA A 21 -26.52 6.79 12.03
N SER A 22 -26.07 7.84 12.71
CA SER A 22 -25.81 9.12 12.04
C SER A 22 -24.64 9.00 11.04
N PRO A 23 -24.78 9.50 9.80
CA PRO A 23 -23.72 9.48 8.79
C PRO A 23 -22.41 10.07 9.29
N LYS A 24 -21.28 9.47 8.90
CA LYS A 24 -19.94 10.04 9.15
C LYS A 24 -19.67 11.10 8.07
N TYR A 25 -18.97 12.16 8.40
CA TYR A 25 -18.61 13.22 7.46
C TYR A 25 -17.18 13.64 7.67
N TRP A 26 -16.52 14.03 6.58
CA TRP A 26 -15.38 14.93 6.65
C TRP A 26 -15.87 16.37 6.73
N ILE A 27 -15.38 17.11 7.72
CA ILE A 27 -15.56 18.55 7.86
C ILE A 27 -14.19 19.17 7.61
N PHE A 28 -13.97 19.70 6.40
CA PHE A 28 -12.75 20.41 6.02
C PHE A 28 -12.80 21.83 6.58
N LEU A 29 -11.68 22.33 7.09
CA LEU A 29 -11.59 23.60 7.80
C LEU A 29 -10.71 24.58 7.02
N LYS A 30 -11.04 25.87 7.07
CA LYS A 30 -10.37 26.89 6.23
C LYS A 30 -8.93 27.20 6.66
N ASN A 31 -8.73 27.46 7.95
CA ASN A 31 -7.47 27.99 8.46
C ASN A 31 -6.89 27.13 9.58
N LYS A 32 -5.58 27.28 9.82
CA LYS A 32 -4.90 26.75 11.01
C LYS A 32 -4.46 27.87 11.93
N ASP A 33 -4.15 27.51 13.18
CA ASP A 33 -3.44 28.40 14.09
C ASP A 33 -1.94 28.35 13.80
N LEU A 34 -1.43 29.36 13.10
CA LEU A 34 -0.02 29.48 12.73
C LEU A 34 0.93 29.69 13.92
N THR A 35 0.38 29.97 15.11
CA THR A 35 1.17 30.12 16.34
C THR A 35 1.28 28.81 17.13
N ALA A 36 0.57 27.76 16.71
CA ALA A 36 0.57 26.48 17.39
C ALA A 36 1.92 25.76 17.26
N THR A 37 2.24 24.93 18.25
CA THR A 37 3.41 24.04 18.16
C THR A 37 3.10 22.86 17.23
N PRO A 38 4.02 22.50 16.31
CA PRO A 38 3.89 21.31 15.47
C PRO A 38 3.66 20.04 16.29
N ALA A 39 2.71 19.21 15.84
CA ALA A 39 2.37 17.94 16.47
C ALA A 39 3.25 16.79 15.92
N VAL A 40 4.56 16.90 16.12
CA VAL A 40 5.58 15.93 15.69
C VAL A 40 6.67 15.78 16.75
N SER A 41 7.32 14.61 16.81
CA SER A 41 8.41 14.34 17.75
C SER A 41 9.73 14.99 17.33
N ALA A 42 10.65 15.14 18.28
CA ALA A 42 12.02 15.56 18.00
C ALA A 42 12.72 14.67 16.97
N LEU A 43 12.50 13.35 17.01
CA LEU A 43 13.03 12.40 16.02
C LEU A 43 12.52 12.70 14.60
N THR A 44 11.26 13.12 14.47
CA THR A 44 10.69 13.52 13.17
C THR A 44 11.42 14.74 12.61
N LEU A 45 11.65 15.75 13.44
CA LEU A 45 12.37 16.96 13.06
C LEU A 45 13.83 16.65 12.69
N GLU A 46 14.51 15.81 13.47
CA GLU A 46 15.88 15.38 13.19
C GLU A 46 15.98 14.61 11.86
N ASN A 47 15.03 13.71 11.61
CA ASN A 47 14.95 12.96 10.36
C ASN A 47 14.75 13.89 9.14
N ARG A 48 13.86 14.87 9.25
CA ARG A 48 13.63 15.87 8.20
C ARG A 48 14.87 16.73 7.99
N GLN A 49 15.54 17.14 9.06
CA GLN A 49 16.80 17.89 8.98
C GLN A 49 17.88 17.12 8.22
N LYS A 50 18.07 15.83 8.54
CA LYS A 50 19.05 14.95 7.85
C LYS A 50 18.76 14.84 6.35
N LEU A 51 17.48 14.82 5.97
CA LEU A 51 17.02 14.77 4.59
C LEU A 51 16.98 16.12 3.87
N GLY A 52 17.34 17.22 4.54
CA GLY A 52 17.21 18.57 3.97
C GLY A 52 15.77 19.00 3.70
N LEU A 53 14.79 18.40 4.39
CA LEU A 53 13.38 18.75 4.27
C LEU A 53 13.03 19.94 5.16
N VAL A 54 11.92 20.60 4.85
CA VAL A 54 11.31 21.58 5.74
C VAL A 54 11.01 20.90 7.08
N LEU A 55 11.55 21.44 8.17
CA LEU A 55 11.44 20.83 9.50
C LEU A 55 9.98 20.69 9.93
N SER A 56 9.19 21.73 9.71
CA SER A 56 7.75 21.75 9.95
C SER A 56 7.07 22.75 9.01
N ASP A 57 5.86 22.42 8.60
CA ASP A 57 4.98 23.33 7.85
C ASP A 57 3.57 23.36 8.49
N GLU A 58 2.64 24.09 7.87
CA GLU A 58 1.26 24.18 8.36
C GLU A 58 0.58 22.82 8.51
N THR A 59 0.89 21.82 7.66
CA THR A 59 0.28 20.49 7.76
C THR A 59 0.73 19.71 8.99
N ASP A 60 1.80 20.13 9.68
CA ASP A 60 2.21 19.56 10.97
C ASP A 60 1.51 20.19 12.18
N LEU A 61 0.87 21.34 11.99
CA LEU A 61 0.12 22.03 13.05
C LEU A 61 -1.17 21.27 13.39
N PRO A 62 -1.60 21.23 14.66
CA PRO A 62 -2.87 20.61 15.02
C PRO A 62 -4.06 21.33 14.37
N VAL A 63 -5.19 20.64 14.31
CA VAL A 63 -6.47 21.30 14.01
C VAL A 63 -6.75 22.36 15.09
N LYS A 64 -7.25 23.52 14.67
CA LYS A 64 -7.48 24.66 15.57
C LYS A 64 -8.51 24.32 16.65
N LYS A 65 -8.13 24.49 17.93
CA LYS A 65 -8.93 24.07 19.08
C LYS A 65 -10.26 24.83 19.19
N GLU A 66 -10.28 26.09 18.77
CA GLU A 66 -11.50 26.91 18.72
C GLU A 66 -12.53 26.32 17.76
N TYR A 67 -12.10 25.79 16.60
CA TYR A 67 -13.00 25.14 15.64
C TYR A 67 -13.55 23.83 16.20
N GLU A 68 -12.73 23.01 16.84
CA GLU A 68 -13.22 21.80 17.51
C GLU A 68 -14.22 22.14 18.63
N THR A 69 -13.98 23.22 19.37
CA THR A 69 -14.87 23.66 20.45
C THR A 69 -16.20 24.16 19.89
N ALA A 70 -16.17 24.95 18.81
CA ALA A 70 -17.37 25.43 18.12
C ALA A 70 -18.19 24.26 17.54
N LEU A 71 -17.54 23.27 16.93
CA LEU A 71 -18.20 22.06 16.42
C LEU A 71 -18.85 21.26 17.56
N ARG A 72 -18.15 21.02 18.69
CA ARG A 72 -18.74 20.36 19.86
C ARG A 72 -19.94 21.14 20.42
N GLY A 73 -19.89 22.47 20.37
CA GLY A 73 -21.02 23.36 20.72
C GLY A 73 -22.26 23.16 19.83
N GLN A 74 -22.09 22.67 18.60
CA GLN A 74 -23.16 22.25 17.69
C GLN A 74 -23.57 20.78 17.88
N SER A 75 -23.19 20.16 19.01
CA SER A 75 -23.40 18.74 19.31
C SER A 75 -22.77 17.78 18.28
N VAL A 76 -21.67 18.21 17.64
CA VAL A 76 -20.90 17.37 16.73
C VAL A 76 -19.96 16.45 17.51
N ASN A 77 -20.10 15.14 17.32
CA ASN A 77 -19.20 14.16 17.91
C ASN A 77 -18.01 13.87 16.98
N ILE A 78 -16.87 14.49 17.27
CA ILE A 78 -15.64 14.35 16.48
C ILE A 78 -14.96 13.00 16.80
N ILE A 79 -14.76 12.19 15.76
CA ILE A 79 -14.10 10.89 15.80
C ILE A 79 -12.59 11.08 15.60
N ASN A 80 -12.14 11.43 14.40
CA ASN A 80 -10.72 11.64 14.08
C ASN A 80 -10.42 13.09 13.69
N ARG A 81 -9.13 13.44 13.75
CA ARG A 81 -8.59 14.72 13.30
C ARG A 81 -7.46 14.41 12.32
N SER A 82 -7.48 15.07 11.16
CA SER A 82 -6.37 15.04 10.22
C SER A 82 -5.69 16.40 10.22
N LYS A 83 -4.46 16.44 10.74
CA LYS A 83 -3.62 17.64 10.59
C LYS A 83 -3.22 17.83 9.13
N TRP A 84 -3.00 16.79 8.35
CA TRP A 84 -2.58 16.96 6.96
C TRP A 84 -3.67 17.53 6.07
N LEU A 85 -4.93 17.10 6.25
CA LEU A 85 -6.08 17.58 5.48
C LEU A 85 -6.76 18.81 6.09
N ASN A 86 -6.30 19.28 7.25
CA ASN A 86 -6.97 20.31 8.06
C ASN A 86 -8.47 20.03 8.23
N ALA A 87 -8.79 18.82 8.68
CA ALA A 87 -10.16 18.35 8.72
C ALA A 87 -10.42 17.52 9.97
N VAL A 88 -11.69 17.40 10.33
CA VAL A 88 -12.16 16.44 11.34
C VAL A 88 -13.19 15.51 10.75
N SER A 89 -13.19 14.27 11.19
CA SER A 89 -14.28 13.34 10.88
C SER A 89 -15.25 13.28 12.04
N ALA A 90 -16.55 13.26 11.75
CA ALA A 90 -17.58 13.28 12.80
C ALA A 90 -18.87 12.62 12.33
N ASN A 91 -19.66 12.10 13.27
CA ASN A 91 -21.03 11.64 12.99
C ASN A 91 -21.99 12.83 13.08
N LEU A 92 -22.75 13.07 12.00
CA LEU A 92 -23.72 14.17 11.89
C LEU A 92 -25.06 13.64 11.34
N THR A 93 -26.17 14.22 11.77
CA THR A 93 -27.43 14.13 11.01
C THR A 93 -27.37 15.02 9.76
N SER A 94 -28.25 14.80 8.78
CA SER A 94 -28.33 15.67 7.59
C SER A 94 -28.60 17.14 7.96
N GLU A 95 -29.40 17.39 8.99
CA GLU A 95 -29.66 18.74 9.50
C GLU A 95 -28.40 19.35 10.14
N GLN A 96 -27.67 18.58 10.96
CA GLN A 96 -26.39 19.04 11.53
C GLN A 96 -25.37 19.33 10.43
N ALA A 97 -25.28 18.48 9.39
CA ALA A 97 -24.37 18.70 8.28
C ALA A 97 -24.69 20.00 7.53
N MET A 98 -25.97 20.32 7.31
CA MET A 98 -26.36 21.62 6.74
C MET A 98 -25.96 22.79 7.64
N LYS A 99 -26.22 22.72 8.95
CA LYS A 99 -25.82 23.78 9.90
C LYS A 99 -24.31 23.97 9.97
N VAL A 100 -23.55 22.88 9.93
CA VAL A 100 -22.08 22.91 9.96
C VAL A 100 -21.53 23.54 8.67
N ARG A 101 -22.15 23.32 7.51
CA ARG A 101 -21.72 23.96 6.24
C ARG A 101 -21.80 25.49 6.28
N GLU A 102 -22.74 26.04 7.04
CA GLU A 102 -22.92 27.49 7.18
C GLU A 102 -21.92 28.15 8.15
N LEU A 103 -21.07 27.38 8.84
CA LEU A 103 -20.08 27.94 9.74
C LEU A 103 -18.94 28.59 8.95
N ASP A 104 -18.62 29.85 9.26
CA ASP A 104 -17.62 30.64 8.51
C ASP A 104 -16.23 29.98 8.40
N PHE A 105 -15.87 29.13 9.34
CA PHE A 105 -14.58 28.44 9.38
C PHE A 105 -14.57 27.06 8.69
N VAL A 106 -15.73 26.57 8.25
CA VAL A 106 -15.87 25.31 7.51
C VAL A 106 -15.67 25.59 6.02
N ALA A 107 -14.76 24.85 5.41
CA ALA A 107 -14.44 24.93 3.99
C ALA A 107 -15.36 24.03 3.16
N ASP A 108 -15.62 22.81 3.64
CA ASP A 108 -16.49 21.84 2.97
C ASP A 108 -16.97 20.78 3.96
N VAL A 109 -18.11 20.15 3.66
CA VAL A 109 -18.66 19.02 4.42
C VAL A 109 -19.03 17.91 3.46
N VAL A 110 -18.21 16.85 3.45
CA VAL A 110 -18.33 15.71 2.54
C VAL A 110 -18.84 14.51 3.32
N MET A 111 -19.96 13.94 2.87
CA MET A 111 -20.53 12.73 3.46
C MET A 111 -19.61 11.53 3.23
N ILE A 112 -19.46 10.72 4.27
CA ILE A 112 -18.90 9.37 4.26
C ILE A 112 -20.10 8.45 4.54
N ASP A 113 -20.52 7.66 3.56
CA ASP A 113 -21.77 6.92 3.70
C ASP A 113 -21.71 5.96 4.91
N PRO A 114 -22.65 6.05 5.87
CA PRO A 114 -22.68 5.19 7.05
C PRO A 114 -23.20 3.79 6.76
N GLY A 115 -23.64 3.49 5.52
CA GLY A 115 -24.19 2.21 5.11
C GLY A 115 -23.34 1.02 5.55
N PHE A 116 -23.77 0.32 6.61
CA PHE A 116 -23.16 -0.93 7.04
C PHE A 116 -23.64 -2.04 6.10
N TYR A 117 -22.74 -2.62 5.33
CA TYR A 117 -22.99 -3.86 4.59
C TYR A 117 -21.84 -4.82 4.86
N ILE A 118 -22.18 -6.11 4.99
CA ILE A 118 -21.19 -7.10 5.38
C ILE A 118 -20.50 -7.59 4.11
N ALA A 119 -19.23 -7.27 3.95
CA ALA A 119 -18.39 -7.83 2.90
C ALA A 119 -17.86 -9.20 3.36
N ARG A 120 -17.88 -10.21 2.46
CA ARG A 120 -17.28 -11.53 2.71
C ARG A 120 -15.87 -11.54 2.13
N THR A 121 -14.85 -11.60 2.98
CA THR A 121 -13.48 -11.91 2.57
C THR A 121 -13.31 -13.43 2.43
N GLN A 122 -12.66 -13.88 1.36
CA GLN A 122 -12.23 -15.28 1.25
C GLN A 122 -10.89 -15.45 1.99
N PRO A 123 -10.69 -16.55 2.75
CA PRO A 123 -9.40 -16.85 3.35
C PRO A 123 -8.35 -17.13 2.26
N THR A 124 -7.17 -16.52 2.36
CA THR A 124 -5.99 -16.88 1.57
C THR A 124 -5.27 -18.07 2.20
N GLU A 125 -4.87 -19.06 1.39
CA GLU A 125 -4.03 -20.17 1.85
C GLU A 125 -2.59 -19.70 2.15
N LYS A 126 -1.92 -20.41 3.08
CA LYS A 126 -0.54 -20.13 3.51
C LYS A 126 0.41 -19.97 2.32
N ALA A 127 0.96 -18.78 2.16
CA ALA A 127 1.89 -18.47 1.07
C ALA A 127 3.32 -18.91 1.38
N GLN A 128 4.01 -19.44 0.37
CA GLN A 128 5.43 -19.76 0.44
C GLN A 128 6.27 -18.54 0.04
N MET A 129 7.04 -17.97 0.98
CA MET A 129 7.95 -16.85 0.71
C MET A 129 9.34 -17.30 0.20
N ALA A 130 9.73 -18.56 0.35
CA ALA A 130 11.07 -19.02 -0.04
C ALA A 130 11.47 -18.69 -1.51
N PRO A 131 10.58 -18.80 -2.52
CA PRO A 131 10.95 -18.45 -3.90
C PRO A 131 11.20 -16.96 -4.11
N VAL A 132 10.48 -16.06 -3.42
CA VAL A 132 10.64 -14.62 -3.60
C VAL A 132 12.00 -14.13 -3.11
N MET A 133 12.55 -14.72 -2.05
CA MET A 133 13.86 -14.37 -1.50
C MET A 133 15.00 -14.62 -2.49
N SER A 134 14.90 -15.72 -3.25
CA SER A 134 15.84 -15.98 -4.35
C SER A 134 15.63 -15.00 -5.50
N GLN A 135 14.36 -14.70 -5.83
CA GLN A 135 13.99 -13.78 -6.92
C GLN A 135 14.54 -12.36 -6.72
N VAL A 136 14.43 -11.82 -5.51
CA VAL A 136 14.95 -10.49 -5.14
C VAL A 136 16.43 -10.51 -4.73
N GLN A 137 17.06 -11.68 -4.77
CA GLN A 137 18.46 -11.92 -4.39
C GLN A 137 18.79 -11.53 -2.94
N ALA A 138 17.90 -11.82 -1.99
CA ALA A 138 18.03 -11.45 -0.58
C ALA A 138 19.39 -11.83 0.05
N ASN A 139 20.03 -12.90 -0.44
CA ASN A 139 21.37 -13.33 -0.01
C ASN A 139 22.46 -12.24 -0.19
N ALA A 140 22.28 -11.29 -1.11
CA ALA A 140 23.22 -10.17 -1.26
C ALA A 140 23.25 -9.27 -0.01
N PHE A 141 22.10 -9.04 0.64
CA PHE A 141 22.05 -8.32 1.91
C PHE A 141 22.67 -9.13 3.05
N LEU A 142 22.39 -10.45 3.10
CA LEU A 142 22.93 -11.34 4.13
C LEU A 142 24.46 -11.39 4.10
N LYS A 143 25.08 -11.46 2.92
CA LYS A 143 26.55 -11.44 2.74
C LYS A 143 27.20 -10.17 3.29
N GLU A 144 26.47 -9.06 3.29
CA GLU A 144 26.92 -7.75 3.80
C GLU A 144 26.44 -7.50 5.24
N ASN A 145 25.86 -8.51 5.92
CA ASN A 145 25.28 -8.43 7.28
C ASN A 145 24.17 -7.36 7.41
N ILE A 146 23.42 -7.12 6.34
CA ILE A 146 22.31 -6.17 6.31
C ILE A 146 21.01 -6.92 6.66
N THR A 147 20.35 -6.46 7.72
CA THR A 147 19.16 -7.10 8.34
C THR A 147 18.09 -6.09 8.74
N ALA A 148 18.14 -4.88 8.16
CA ALA A 148 17.37 -3.70 8.57
C ALA A 148 17.55 -3.29 10.04
N LYS A 149 18.74 -3.51 10.61
CA LYS A 149 19.07 -3.08 11.97
C LYS A 149 18.89 -1.56 12.09
N ASP A 150 18.23 -1.14 13.17
CA ASP A 150 17.93 0.25 13.51
C ASP A 150 17.00 1.01 12.54
N VAL A 151 16.37 0.29 11.61
CA VAL A 151 15.30 0.82 10.77
C VAL A 151 13.95 0.62 11.48
N THR A 152 13.12 1.66 11.49
CA THR A 152 11.76 1.61 12.03
C THR A 152 10.75 1.59 10.89
N ILE A 153 9.84 0.62 10.90
CA ILE A 153 8.85 0.35 9.87
C ILE A 153 7.45 0.52 10.48
N GLY A 154 6.60 1.32 9.83
CA GLY A 154 5.17 1.35 10.12
C GLY A 154 4.43 0.28 9.32
N VAL A 155 3.52 -0.46 9.95
CA VAL A 155 2.64 -1.43 9.26
C VAL A 155 1.20 -1.06 9.52
N ILE A 156 0.48 -0.73 8.46
CA ILE A 156 -0.96 -0.41 8.48
C ILE A 156 -1.71 -1.55 7.81
N ASP A 157 -2.57 -2.23 8.58
CA ASP A 157 -3.27 -3.43 8.14
C ASP A 157 -4.65 -3.61 8.82
N ALA A 158 -5.36 -4.70 8.50
CA ALA A 158 -6.67 -5.05 9.04
C ALA A 158 -6.61 -5.65 10.46
N GLY A 159 -5.45 -6.11 10.91
CA GLY A 159 -5.24 -6.59 12.27
C GLY A 159 -3.95 -7.40 12.43
N PHE A 160 -3.62 -7.78 13.66
CA PHE A 160 -2.37 -8.49 14.00
C PHE A 160 -2.60 -9.69 14.94
N TYR A 161 -3.77 -10.33 14.82
CA TYR A 161 -4.13 -11.45 15.68
C TYR A 161 -3.09 -12.58 15.57
N GLY A 162 -2.66 -13.08 16.73
CA GLY A 162 -1.67 -14.15 16.86
C GLY A 162 -0.22 -13.75 16.55
N ALA A 163 0.09 -12.47 16.31
CA ALA A 163 1.45 -12.06 15.97
C ALA A 163 2.45 -12.36 17.10
N ASP A 164 2.06 -12.14 18.35
CA ASP A 164 2.90 -12.33 19.56
C ASP A 164 3.22 -13.80 19.88
N SER A 165 2.43 -14.71 19.33
CA SER A 165 2.55 -16.17 19.50
C SER A 165 3.02 -16.87 18.22
N SER A 166 3.22 -16.14 17.12
CA SER A 166 3.72 -16.68 15.87
C SER A 166 5.20 -17.08 15.99
N LEU A 167 5.51 -18.34 15.63
CA LEU A 167 6.88 -18.86 15.62
C LEU A 167 7.81 -18.03 14.73
N SER A 168 7.30 -17.60 13.57
CA SER A 168 8.04 -16.82 12.59
C SER A 168 8.35 -15.38 13.05
N LEU A 169 7.68 -14.91 14.11
CA LEU A 169 7.85 -13.57 14.66
C LEU A 169 8.46 -13.59 16.08
N SER A 170 8.83 -14.76 16.59
CA SER A 170 9.37 -14.93 17.94
C SER A 170 10.53 -13.96 18.25
N GLN A 171 11.43 -13.73 17.29
CA GLN A 171 12.54 -12.77 17.34
C GLN A 171 12.09 -11.30 17.41
N VAL A 172 10.94 -10.94 16.84
CA VAL A 172 10.42 -9.56 16.91
C VAL A 172 9.93 -9.26 18.33
N PHE A 173 9.17 -10.20 18.90
CA PHE A 173 8.55 -10.04 20.22
C PHE A 173 9.54 -10.23 21.38
N SER A 174 10.37 -11.28 21.35
CA SER A 174 11.40 -11.52 22.38
C SER A 174 12.39 -10.37 22.50
N ASN A 175 12.74 -9.72 21.38
CA ASN A 175 13.63 -8.57 21.36
C ASN A 175 12.91 -7.21 21.53
N LYS A 176 11.61 -7.21 21.89
CA LYS A 176 10.80 -6.00 22.14
C LYS A 176 10.84 -4.99 20.98
N ARG A 177 10.72 -5.48 19.74
CA ARG A 177 10.81 -4.65 18.54
C ARG A 177 9.50 -4.01 18.11
N ILE A 178 8.39 -4.33 18.76
CA ILE A 178 7.15 -3.56 18.62
C ILE A 178 7.22 -2.34 19.54
N LEU A 179 7.34 -1.15 18.95
CA LEU A 179 7.50 0.12 19.67
C LEU A 179 6.16 0.75 20.08
N GLY A 180 5.09 0.43 19.35
CA GLY A 180 3.77 0.93 19.64
C GLY A 180 2.72 0.34 18.71
N ILE A 181 1.49 0.28 19.21
CA ILE A 181 0.35 -0.31 18.51
C ILE A 181 -0.84 0.60 18.72
N ARG A 182 -1.65 0.81 17.68
CA ARG A 182 -2.89 1.57 17.79
C ARG A 182 -4.02 0.93 17.00
N ASP A 183 -5.18 0.88 17.62
CA ASP A 183 -6.43 0.39 17.04
C ASP A 183 -7.34 1.58 16.70
N TYR A 184 -7.51 1.86 15.40
CA TYR A 184 -8.41 2.91 14.92
C TYR A 184 -9.84 2.40 14.71
N VAL A 185 -10.05 1.08 14.70
CA VAL A 185 -11.38 0.46 14.61
C VAL A 185 -12.09 0.47 15.96
N LYS A 186 -11.36 0.22 17.05
CA LYS A 186 -11.86 0.34 18.44
C LYS A 186 -11.04 1.38 19.21
N PRO A 187 -11.27 2.69 18.98
CA PRO A 187 -10.51 3.73 19.67
C PRO A 187 -10.70 3.64 21.20
N GLY A 188 -9.61 3.84 21.94
CA GLY A 188 -9.58 3.73 23.41
C GLY A 188 -9.30 2.33 23.95
N ARG A 189 -9.27 1.31 23.07
CA ARG A 189 -8.81 -0.02 23.43
C ARG A 189 -7.27 -0.05 23.57
N PRO A 190 -6.71 -0.73 24.58
CA PRO A 190 -5.28 -1.05 24.62
C PRO A 190 -4.84 -1.80 23.35
N GLY A 191 -3.77 -1.33 22.70
CA GLY A 191 -3.34 -1.84 21.40
C GLY A 191 -2.77 -3.27 21.43
N ASP A 192 -2.20 -3.69 22.55
CA ASP A 192 -1.69 -5.05 22.78
C ASP A 192 -2.78 -6.13 22.71
N LEU A 193 -4.04 -5.76 22.98
CA LEU A 193 -5.18 -6.66 22.80
C LEU A 193 -5.43 -7.05 21.33
N LEU A 194 -4.83 -6.35 20.35
CA LEU A 194 -4.91 -6.73 18.93
C LEU A 194 -4.28 -8.09 18.65
N PHE A 195 -3.34 -8.53 19.47
CA PHE A 195 -2.71 -9.85 19.30
C PHE A 195 -3.61 -11.00 19.76
N SER A 196 -4.46 -10.76 20.76
CA SER A 196 -5.26 -11.79 21.42
C SER A 196 -6.74 -11.74 21.08
N THR A 197 -7.18 -10.76 20.30
CA THR A 197 -8.59 -10.67 19.88
C THR A 197 -8.72 -10.42 18.39
N ALA A 198 -9.40 -11.35 17.73
CA ALA A 198 -9.83 -11.19 16.36
C ALA A 198 -11.22 -10.58 16.36
N GLU A 199 -11.43 -9.55 15.54
CA GLU A 199 -12.76 -9.09 15.17
C GLU A 199 -13.25 -9.82 13.91
N SER A 200 -12.36 -10.43 13.14
CA SER A 200 -12.60 -11.02 11.83
C SER A 200 -11.49 -12.00 11.43
N PHE A 201 -11.71 -12.80 10.39
CA PHE A 201 -10.66 -13.67 9.86
C PHE A 201 -9.47 -12.89 9.25
N SER A 202 -9.69 -11.68 8.75
CA SER A 202 -8.61 -10.87 8.18
C SER A 202 -7.74 -10.20 9.24
N ASP A 203 -8.05 -10.29 10.54
CA ASP A 203 -7.14 -9.80 11.59
C ASP A 203 -5.82 -10.60 11.65
N MET A 204 -5.72 -11.76 11.00
CA MET A 204 -4.44 -12.47 10.84
C MET A 204 -3.59 -11.92 9.69
N HIS A 205 -4.17 -11.13 8.77
CA HIS A 205 -3.49 -10.67 7.56
C HIS A 205 -2.26 -9.80 7.89
N GLY A 206 -2.37 -8.86 8.84
CA GLY A 206 -1.22 -8.06 9.26
C GLY A 206 -0.13 -8.88 9.96
N THR A 207 -0.48 -10.04 10.57
CA THR A 207 0.50 -11.00 11.08
C THR A 207 1.30 -11.65 9.94
N GLU A 208 0.62 -12.03 8.84
CA GLU A 208 1.27 -12.58 7.64
C GLU A 208 2.15 -11.53 6.95
N VAL A 209 1.66 -10.29 6.84
CA VAL A 209 2.41 -9.15 6.30
C VAL A 209 3.65 -8.88 7.14
N LEU A 210 3.54 -8.87 8.47
CA LEU A 210 4.69 -8.67 9.36
C LEU A 210 5.72 -9.81 9.23
N ALA A 211 5.26 -11.05 9.06
CA ALA A 211 6.13 -12.20 8.79
C ALA A 211 6.83 -12.08 7.42
N ALA A 212 6.16 -11.59 6.38
CA ALA A 212 6.79 -11.35 5.08
C ALA A 212 7.81 -10.18 5.11
N ILE A 213 7.69 -9.24 6.06
CA ILE A 213 8.69 -8.18 6.26
C ILE A 213 9.92 -8.73 7.01
N SER A 214 9.72 -9.48 8.11
CA SER A 214 10.77 -9.72 9.12
C SER A 214 10.89 -11.16 9.63
N GLY A 215 10.06 -12.07 9.15
CA GLY A 215 9.86 -13.39 9.77
C GLY A 215 11.05 -14.34 9.59
N ILE A 216 11.34 -15.11 10.64
CA ILE A 216 12.28 -16.24 10.65
C ILE A 216 11.65 -17.37 11.45
N ASP A 217 11.49 -18.54 10.82
CA ASP A 217 11.17 -19.78 11.52
C ASP A 217 12.46 -20.56 11.82
N TYR A 218 12.84 -20.60 13.10
CA TYR A 218 14.00 -21.34 13.55
C TYR A 218 13.76 -22.86 13.61
N GLN A 219 12.50 -23.32 13.63
CA GLN A 219 12.20 -24.76 13.65
C GLN A 219 12.38 -25.35 12.26
N ASP A 220 11.78 -24.70 11.26
CA ASP A 220 11.85 -25.14 9.87
C ASP A 220 13.07 -24.58 9.11
N GLN A 221 13.86 -23.72 9.76
CA GLN A 221 15.02 -23.02 9.16
C GLN A 221 14.64 -22.20 7.93
N VAL A 222 13.47 -21.55 7.98
CA VAL A 222 12.91 -20.75 6.88
C VAL A 222 12.96 -19.27 7.22
N GLN A 223 13.52 -18.45 6.32
CA GLN A 223 13.43 -17.00 6.41
C GLN A 223 12.33 -16.47 5.49
N TYR A 224 11.32 -15.81 6.07
CA TYR A 224 10.17 -15.24 5.36
C TYR A 224 10.35 -13.77 4.99
N GLY A 225 11.19 -13.04 5.74
CA GLY A 225 11.42 -11.60 5.54
C GLY A 225 12.89 -11.20 5.58
N MET A 226 13.23 -10.04 5.01
CA MET A 226 14.60 -9.51 4.97
C MET A 226 14.94 -8.60 6.14
N ALA A 227 13.94 -7.90 6.71
CA ALA A 227 14.13 -6.88 7.74
C ALA A 227 14.15 -7.47 9.17
N THR A 228 14.95 -8.52 9.36
CA THR A 228 14.90 -9.39 10.55
C THR A 228 15.28 -8.71 11.85
N ASN A 229 15.89 -7.52 11.82
CA ASN A 229 16.28 -6.70 12.98
C ASN A 229 15.64 -5.30 12.98
N ALA A 230 14.58 -5.08 12.21
CA ALA A 230 13.82 -3.82 12.22
C ALA A 230 12.93 -3.67 13.47
N LYS A 231 12.52 -2.43 13.75
CA LYS A 231 11.55 -2.05 14.79
C LYS A 231 10.22 -1.67 14.14
N PHE A 232 9.10 -1.83 14.83
CA PHE A 232 7.77 -1.72 14.24
C PHE A 232 6.81 -0.82 15.03
N TYR A 233 6.03 -0.03 14.30
CA TYR A 233 4.76 0.51 14.78
C TYR A 233 3.63 -0.14 14.00
N LEU A 234 2.59 -0.59 14.70
CA LEU A 234 1.47 -1.32 14.09
C LEU A 234 0.17 -0.52 14.22
N ALA A 235 -0.60 -0.41 13.15
CA ALA A 235 -1.91 0.25 13.16
C ALA A 235 -2.96 -0.65 12.51
N ARG A 236 -4.06 -0.90 13.24
CA ARG A 236 -5.27 -1.48 12.66
C ARG A 236 -6.19 -0.35 12.18
N THR A 237 -6.52 -0.33 10.90
CA THR A 237 -7.35 0.72 10.29
C THR A 237 -8.66 0.21 9.74
N ASP A 238 -8.69 -1.06 9.34
CA ASP A 238 -9.79 -1.66 8.60
C ASP A 238 -10.52 -2.66 9.48
N TYR A 239 -11.85 -2.66 9.35
CA TYR A 239 -12.74 -3.56 10.04
C TYR A 239 -13.25 -4.57 9.03
N SER A 240 -12.57 -5.72 8.92
CA SER A 240 -12.73 -6.66 7.81
C SER A 240 -14.12 -7.26 7.60
N MET A 241 -15.10 -7.00 8.47
CA MET A 241 -16.51 -7.33 8.22
C MET A 241 -17.23 -6.30 7.34
N ARG A 242 -16.67 -5.10 7.13
CA ARG A 242 -17.29 -3.99 6.40
C ARG A 242 -16.22 -3.12 5.75
N GLU A 243 -16.26 -2.98 4.43
CA GLU A 243 -15.48 -1.97 3.72
C GLU A 243 -16.28 -0.67 3.54
N TYR A 244 -15.76 0.48 3.99
CA TYR A 244 -16.42 1.78 3.80
C TYR A 244 -15.40 2.92 3.84
N ARG A 245 -15.72 4.09 3.27
CA ARG A 245 -14.75 5.21 3.17
C ARG A 245 -14.34 5.82 4.50
N GLY A 246 -14.93 5.39 5.61
CA GLY A 246 -14.46 5.77 6.95
C GLY A 246 -13.18 5.07 7.37
N GLU A 247 -12.79 3.96 6.73
CA GLU A 247 -11.49 3.29 6.93
C GLU A 247 -10.35 4.11 6.35
N GLU A 248 -10.60 4.81 5.23
CA GLU A 248 -9.64 5.78 4.67
C GLU A 248 -9.24 6.86 5.69
N ASP A 249 -10.18 7.31 6.52
CA ASP A 249 -9.91 8.26 7.61
C ASP A 249 -9.01 7.65 8.69
N ASN A 250 -9.28 6.41 9.08
CA ASN A 250 -8.40 5.68 10.01
C ASN A 250 -6.99 5.51 9.42
N TRP A 251 -6.90 5.19 8.12
CA TRP A 251 -5.64 5.06 7.40
C TRP A 251 -4.82 6.36 7.41
N ILE A 252 -5.47 7.50 7.13
CA ILE A 252 -4.84 8.82 7.19
C ILE A 252 -4.37 9.14 8.61
N ALA A 253 -5.20 8.87 9.62
CA ALA A 253 -4.83 9.08 11.03
C ALA A 253 -3.64 8.20 11.45
N ALA A 254 -3.57 6.96 10.97
CA ALA A 254 -2.44 6.06 11.20
C ALA A 254 -1.14 6.60 10.59
N MET A 255 -1.19 7.09 9.35
CA MET A 255 -0.06 7.73 8.68
C MET A 255 0.45 8.96 9.45
N GLU A 256 -0.46 9.84 9.90
CA GLU A 256 -0.11 11.03 10.68
C GLU A 256 0.49 10.69 12.05
N TRP A 257 0.00 9.62 12.68
CA TRP A 257 0.57 9.11 13.92
C TRP A 257 1.98 8.57 13.71
N MET A 258 2.21 7.77 12.67
CA MET A 258 3.53 7.24 12.34
C MET A 258 4.52 8.35 11.97
N ASP A 259 4.09 9.36 11.21
CA ASP A 259 4.87 10.59 10.97
C ASP A 259 5.26 11.26 12.29
N SER A 260 4.31 11.45 13.21
CA SER A 260 4.59 12.09 14.50
C SER A 260 5.63 11.35 15.34
N LEU A 261 5.82 10.06 15.10
CA LEU A 261 6.78 9.19 15.80
C LEU A 261 8.14 9.09 15.08
N GLY A 262 8.31 9.75 13.93
CA GLY A 262 9.53 9.73 13.14
C GLY A 262 9.68 8.51 12.23
N VAL A 263 8.59 7.78 11.95
CA VAL A 263 8.61 6.65 11.00
C VAL A 263 8.80 7.19 9.58
N ARG A 264 9.78 6.64 8.85
CA ARG A 264 10.13 7.05 7.47
C ARG A 264 9.82 6.00 6.40
N LEU A 265 9.45 4.79 6.81
CA LEU A 265 9.11 3.68 5.94
C LEU A 265 7.81 3.06 6.43
N ILE A 266 6.77 3.07 5.60
CA ILE A 266 5.45 2.53 5.93
C ILE A 266 5.03 1.52 4.87
N ASN A 267 4.65 0.33 5.32
CA ASN A 267 3.95 -0.67 4.52
C ASN A 267 2.46 -0.56 4.76
N THR A 268 1.68 -0.60 3.69
CA THR A 268 0.26 -0.91 3.78
C THR A 268 -0.10 -1.94 2.72
N SER A 269 -0.73 -3.02 3.15
CA SER A 269 -1.20 -4.09 2.25
C SER A 269 -2.71 -3.98 2.03
N LEU A 270 -3.24 -2.76 2.15
CA LEU A 270 -4.64 -2.38 2.00
C LEU A 270 -4.77 -1.41 0.84
N GLY A 271 -5.86 -1.50 0.10
CA GLY A 271 -6.16 -0.58 -0.99
C GLY A 271 -7.65 -0.51 -1.25
N TYR A 272 -8.10 0.65 -1.72
CA TYR A 272 -9.51 0.99 -1.88
C TYR A 272 -9.82 1.27 -3.34
N ALA A 273 -10.84 0.58 -3.85
CA ALA A 273 -11.21 0.58 -5.25
C ALA A 273 -12.74 0.49 -5.36
N LYS A 274 -13.21 -0.65 -5.84
CA LYS A 274 -14.59 -1.12 -5.73
C LYS A 274 -14.65 -2.24 -4.70
N GLY A 275 -15.83 -2.52 -4.15
CA GLY A 275 -15.99 -3.55 -3.13
C GLY A 275 -16.50 -3.01 -1.79
N PHE A 276 -16.62 -1.69 -1.70
CA PHE A 276 -17.27 -1.06 -0.57
C PHE A 276 -18.68 -1.62 -0.36
N SER A 277 -19.01 -1.67 0.91
CA SER A 277 -20.27 -2.15 1.45
C SER A 277 -21.45 -1.47 0.78
N ASP A 278 -21.42 -0.14 0.66
CA ASP A 278 -22.35 0.61 -0.19
C ASP A 278 -21.72 0.80 -1.59
N PRO A 279 -22.33 0.27 -2.66
CA PRO A 279 -21.83 0.47 -4.01
C PRO A 279 -21.75 1.94 -4.47
N LYS A 280 -22.46 2.87 -3.83
CA LYS A 280 -22.36 4.31 -4.10
C LYS A 280 -21.04 4.91 -3.63
N GLU A 281 -20.36 4.26 -2.70
CA GLU A 281 -19.03 4.65 -2.21
C GLU A 281 -17.90 4.17 -3.11
N ASN A 282 -18.18 3.24 -4.04
CA ASN A 282 -17.18 2.73 -4.97
C ASN A 282 -16.49 3.84 -5.73
N TYR A 283 -15.17 3.74 -5.80
CA TYR A 283 -14.42 4.54 -6.74
C TYR A 283 -14.79 4.15 -8.18
N GLN A 284 -14.60 5.10 -9.08
CA GLN A 284 -14.58 4.88 -10.51
C GLN A 284 -13.12 4.75 -10.97
N PRO A 285 -12.84 3.99 -12.05
CA PRO A 285 -11.48 3.85 -12.56
C PRO A 285 -10.81 5.19 -12.89
N SER A 286 -11.58 6.19 -13.35
CA SER A 286 -11.10 7.54 -13.62
C SER A 286 -10.58 8.29 -12.40
N GLN A 287 -10.92 7.83 -11.19
CA GLN A 287 -10.47 8.42 -9.93
C GLN A 287 -9.12 7.84 -9.45
N MET A 288 -8.58 6.82 -10.12
CA MET A 288 -7.24 6.27 -9.85
C MET A 288 -6.15 7.10 -10.56
N ASP A 289 -6.23 8.43 -10.39
CA ASP A 289 -5.38 9.44 -11.02
C ASP A 289 -4.20 9.90 -10.13
N GLY A 290 -4.05 9.28 -8.96
CA GLY A 290 -3.08 9.62 -7.93
C GLY A 290 -3.41 10.87 -7.14
N LYS A 291 -4.58 11.50 -7.36
CA LYS A 291 -4.89 12.86 -6.89
C LYS A 291 -6.32 13.02 -6.35
N THR A 292 -7.27 12.19 -6.77
CA THR A 292 -8.69 12.38 -6.47
C THR A 292 -9.05 11.89 -5.07
N SER A 293 -8.65 10.66 -4.70
CA SER A 293 -8.99 10.06 -3.41
C SER A 293 -8.33 10.78 -2.22
N ALA A 294 -8.95 10.72 -1.05
CA ALA A 294 -8.39 11.36 0.16
C ALA A 294 -7.07 10.69 0.58
N ILE A 295 -7.01 9.36 0.50
CA ILE A 295 -5.81 8.58 0.81
C ILE A 295 -4.66 8.83 -0.19
N SER A 296 -4.92 9.00 -1.48
CA SER A 296 -3.86 9.32 -2.47
C SER A 296 -3.31 10.72 -2.23
N LYS A 297 -4.15 11.70 -1.86
CA LYS A 297 -3.69 13.04 -1.43
C LYS A 297 -2.82 12.98 -0.17
N ALA A 298 -3.26 12.24 0.85
CA ALA A 298 -2.49 12.07 2.09
C ALA A 298 -1.15 11.35 1.83
N ALA A 299 -1.16 10.31 1.00
CA ALA A 299 0.06 9.60 0.58
C ALA A 299 1.03 10.52 -0.17
N GLN A 300 0.51 11.41 -1.03
CA GLN A 300 1.33 12.40 -1.73
C GLN A 300 1.92 13.44 -0.76
N ILE A 301 1.18 13.89 0.26
CA ILE A 301 1.70 14.77 1.33
C ILE A 301 2.83 14.08 2.09
N ALA A 302 2.60 12.85 2.55
CA ALA A 302 3.60 12.04 3.26
C ALA A 302 4.88 11.87 2.44
N SER A 303 4.75 11.61 1.13
CA SER A 303 5.89 11.45 0.24
C SER A 303 6.62 12.78 -0.02
N ASP A 304 5.92 13.81 -0.47
CA ASP A 304 6.58 15.05 -0.93
C ASP A 304 7.03 15.97 0.20
N LYS A 305 6.24 16.06 1.27
CA LYS A 305 6.49 17.02 2.36
C LYS A 305 7.15 16.39 3.58
N LYS A 306 6.89 15.10 3.83
CA LYS A 306 7.30 14.42 5.07
C LYS A 306 8.48 13.47 4.86
N GLY A 307 8.85 13.20 3.60
CA GLY A 307 9.96 12.31 3.26
C GLY A 307 9.71 10.85 3.60
N ILE A 308 8.44 10.47 3.76
CA ILE A 308 8.03 9.13 4.13
C ILE A 308 7.97 8.29 2.84
N MET A 309 8.64 7.14 2.86
CA MET A 309 8.47 6.12 1.84
C MET A 309 7.24 5.29 2.20
N ILE A 310 6.30 5.19 1.26
CA ILE A 310 5.09 4.39 1.40
C ILE A 310 5.16 3.28 0.36
N ILE A 311 5.03 2.05 0.81
CA ILE A 311 4.99 0.86 -0.03
C ILE A 311 3.60 0.24 0.09
N VAL A 312 2.95 0.05 -1.06
CA VAL A 312 1.53 -0.32 -1.16
C VAL A 312 1.36 -1.50 -2.10
N SER A 313 0.50 -2.45 -1.76
CA SER A 313 0.10 -3.52 -2.68
C SER A 313 -0.65 -2.95 -3.89
N ALA A 314 -0.42 -3.48 -5.09
CA ALA A 314 -1.06 -2.97 -6.29
C ALA A 314 -2.58 -3.21 -6.34
N GLY A 315 -3.08 -4.24 -5.65
CA GLY A 315 -4.46 -4.72 -5.76
C GLY A 315 -4.53 -6.08 -6.44
N ASN A 316 -5.65 -6.79 -6.23
CA ASN A 316 -5.86 -8.17 -6.66
C ASN A 316 -6.99 -8.30 -7.71
N GLU A 317 -7.39 -7.18 -8.31
CA GLU A 317 -8.51 -7.06 -9.23
C GLU A 317 -8.05 -7.11 -10.70
N GLY A 318 -6.84 -7.62 -10.97
CA GLY A 318 -6.19 -7.58 -12.28
C GLY A 318 -6.86 -8.43 -13.38
N ASP A 319 -7.70 -9.41 -13.01
CA ASP A 319 -8.55 -10.18 -13.93
C ASP A 319 -10.00 -9.68 -13.93
N ASP A 320 -10.31 -8.70 -13.08
CA ASP A 320 -11.63 -8.12 -12.99
C ASP A 320 -11.85 -7.09 -14.10
N LYS A 321 -12.65 -7.46 -15.10
CA LYS A 321 -12.92 -6.60 -16.26
C LYS A 321 -13.60 -5.27 -15.93
N SER A 322 -14.22 -5.13 -14.75
CA SER A 322 -14.84 -3.89 -14.34
C SER A 322 -13.88 -2.97 -13.56
N TRP A 323 -12.66 -3.42 -13.26
CA TRP A 323 -11.65 -2.63 -12.56
C TRP A 323 -10.27 -2.78 -13.21
N GLY A 324 -9.58 -3.91 -12.99
CA GLY A 324 -8.30 -4.27 -13.64
C GLY A 324 -7.08 -3.48 -13.19
N ILE A 325 -7.27 -2.25 -12.72
CA ILE A 325 -6.19 -1.30 -12.40
C ILE A 325 -5.88 -1.26 -10.91
N VAL A 326 -4.75 -0.63 -10.56
CA VAL A 326 -4.36 -0.46 -9.15
C VAL A 326 -5.43 0.27 -8.34
N SER A 327 -5.48 -0.02 -7.05
CA SER A 327 -6.36 0.66 -6.07
C SER A 327 -5.69 1.89 -5.45
N ALA A 328 -6.46 2.77 -4.84
CA ALA A 328 -5.91 3.88 -4.07
C ALA A 328 -5.38 3.35 -2.71
N PRO A 329 -4.21 3.81 -2.21
CA PRO A 329 -3.38 4.90 -2.74
C PRO A 329 -2.22 4.44 -3.65
N ALA A 330 -2.23 3.20 -4.18
CA ALA A 330 -1.15 2.68 -5.02
C ALA A 330 -0.98 3.48 -6.33
N ASP A 331 -2.04 4.16 -6.78
CA ASP A 331 -2.07 5.08 -7.92
C ASP A 331 -1.22 6.36 -7.73
N ALA A 332 -0.97 6.78 -6.49
CA ALA A 332 -0.26 8.03 -6.18
C ALA A 332 1.21 8.00 -6.64
N LYS A 333 1.69 9.10 -7.24
CA LYS A 333 3.05 9.19 -7.81
C LYS A 333 4.14 8.98 -6.77
N GLY A 334 3.94 9.52 -5.57
CA GLY A 334 4.91 9.44 -4.46
C GLY A 334 4.97 8.08 -3.74
N VAL A 335 4.13 7.12 -4.12
CA VAL A 335 4.01 5.79 -3.50
C VAL A 335 4.77 4.75 -4.33
N LEU A 336 5.47 3.80 -3.69
CA LEU A 336 5.99 2.61 -4.33
C LEU A 336 4.92 1.51 -4.32
N SER A 337 4.20 1.37 -5.42
CA SER A 337 3.21 0.30 -5.59
C SER A 337 3.87 -1.00 -6.07
N VAL A 338 3.43 -2.14 -5.53
CA VAL A 338 4.07 -3.45 -5.76
C VAL A 338 3.06 -4.47 -6.29
N GLY A 339 3.30 -4.95 -7.51
CA GLY A 339 2.51 -6.02 -8.13
C GLY A 339 3.06 -7.42 -7.90
N ALA A 340 2.42 -8.43 -8.49
CA ALA A 340 2.80 -9.83 -8.36
C ALA A 340 3.19 -10.49 -9.69
N THR A 341 4.27 -11.27 -9.65
CA THR A 341 4.75 -12.10 -10.77
C THR A 341 4.65 -13.59 -10.44
N ASN A 342 4.65 -14.47 -11.44
CA ASN A 342 4.88 -15.89 -11.17
C ASN A 342 6.37 -16.22 -11.02
N GLY A 343 6.66 -17.38 -10.42
CA GLY A 343 8.04 -17.77 -10.10
C GLY A 343 8.84 -18.28 -11.29
N LYS A 344 8.17 -18.68 -12.39
CA LYS A 344 8.83 -19.32 -13.54
C LYS A 344 9.29 -18.31 -14.58
N LEU A 345 8.40 -17.47 -15.09
CA LEU A 345 8.69 -16.52 -16.16
C LEU A 345 8.78 -15.08 -15.67
N TRP A 346 8.53 -14.83 -14.38
CA TRP A 346 8.54 -13.49 -13.77
C TRP A 346 7.57 -12.49 -14.42
N ASN A 347 6.62 -12.98 -15.22
CA ASN A 347 5.56 -12.17 -15.79
C ASN A 347 4.33 -12.09 -14.87
N ARG A 348 3.44 -11.13 -15.16
CA ARG A 348 2.26 -10.80 -14.33
C ARG A 348 1.40 -12.04 -14.10
N ILE A 349 1.01 -12.29 -12.85
CA ILE A 349 -0.08 -13.22 -12.55
C ILE A 349 -1.41 -12.50 -12.77
N GLY A 350 -2.42 -13.20 -13.29
CA GLY A 350 -3.71 -12.63 -13.67
C GLY A 350 -4.34 -11.69 -12.63
N TYR A 351 -4.39 -12.12 -11.36
CA TYR A 351 -4.98 -11.31 -10.29
C TYR A 351 -4.25 -9.99 -10.02
N SER A 352 -2.96 -9.84 -10.35
CA SER A 352 -2.22 -8.62 -10.01
C SER A 352 -2.72 -7.42 -10.80
N SER A 353 -3.28 -6.42 -10.13
CA SER A 353 -3.75 -5.18 -10.78
C SER A 353 -2.65 -4.47 -11.58
N VAL A 354 -3.03 -3.80 -12.67
CA VAL A 354 -2.12 -3.10 -13.60
C VAL A 354 -2.17 -1.58 -13.42
N GLY A 355 -1.16 -0.87 -13.91
CA GLY A 355 -1.18 0.58 -13.96
C GLY A 355 -2.24 1.13 -14.92
N PRO A 356 -3.01 2.14 -14.52
CA PRO A 356 -3.89 2.86 -15.42
C PRO A 356 -3.10 3.53 -16.54
N GLU A 357 -3.56 3.36 -17.78
CA GLU A 357 -2.86 3.90 -18.96
C GLU A 357 -2.79 5.43 -18.96
N PHE A 358 -3.81 6.08 -18.40
CA PHE A 358 -3.92 7.55 -18.33
C PHE A 358 -2.95 8.20 -17.34
N LEU A 359 -2.28 7.43 -16.48
CA LEU A 359 -1.21 7.96 -15.63
C LEU A 359 0.02 8.26 -16.48
N SER A 360 0.70 9.39 -16.21
CA SER A 360 1.92 9.78 -16.90
C SER A 360 3.19 9.07 -16.38
N TYR A 361 3.02 8.11 -15.47
CA TYR A 361 4.10 7.35 -14.82
C TYR A 361 3.69 5.88 -14.69
N VAL A 362 4.67 5.01 -14.44
CA VAL A 362 4.46 3.56 -14.39
C VAL A 362 3.88 3.13 -13.04
N LYS A 363 2.85 2.28 -13.10
CA LYS A 363 2.26 1.56 -11.97
C LYS A 363 1.99 0.10 -12.39
N PRO A 364 2.10 -0.91 -11.51
CA PRO A 364 2.87 -0.84 -10.28
C PRO A 364 4.32 -0.37 -10.55
N ASN A 365 5.05 0.10 -9.55
CA ASN A 365 6.43 0.55 -9.74
C ASN A 365 7.35 -0.65 -10.00
N VAL A 366 7.18 -1.70 -9.20
CA VAL A 366 7.92 -2.96 -9.28
C VAL A 366 6.98 -4.12 -8.99
N SER A 367 7.42 -5.35 -9.22
CA SER A 367 6.66 -6.55 -8.86
C SER A 367 7.59 -7.64 -8.37
N CYS A 368 7.09 -8.55 -7.54
CA CYS A 368 7.83 -9.75 -7.15
C CYS A 368 6.90 -10.94 -7.00
N PHE A 369 7.48 -12.12 -6.81
CA PHE A 369 6.76 -13.38 -6.71
C PHE A 369 5.81 -13.35 -5.51
N SER A 370 4.53 -13.55 -5.79
CA SER A 370 3.53 -13.89 -4.79
C SER A 370 2.52 -14.83 -5.43
N LEU A 371 2.30 -16.00 -4.83
CA LEU A 371 1.30 -16.94 -5.33
C LEU A 371 -0.13 -16.48 -5.01
N TYR A 372 -0.31 -15.82 -3.86
CA TYR A 372 -1.61 -15.45 -3.31
C TYR A 372 -1.60 -13.98 -2.85
N GLY A 373 -2.01 -13.09 -3.75
CA GLY A 373 -2.21 -11.67 -3.45
C GLY A 373 -0.96 -10.79 -3.48
N THR A 374 -1.11 -9.56 -3.97
CA THR A 374 -0.07 -8.52 -3.96
C THR A 374 0.26 -8.02 -2.54
N SER A 375 -0.62 -8.30 -1.58
CA SER A 375 -0.43 -8.03 -0.14
C SER A 375 0.80 -8.69 0.48
N LEU A 376 1.37 -9.70 -0.18
CA LEU A 376 2.62 -10.35 0.22
C LEU A 376 3.83 -9.90 -0.62
N SER A 377 3.59 -9.28 -1.79
CA SER A 377 4.65 -8.65 -2.58
C SER A 377 5.13 -7.34 -1.94
N ALA A 378 4.20 -6.49 -1.49
CA ALA A 378 4.51 -5.24 -0.79
C ALA A 378 5.42 -5.41 0.45
N PRO A 379 5.12 -6.31 1.41
CA PRO A 379 5.98 -6.50 2.59
C PRO A 379 7.37 -7.04 2.27
N VAL A 380 7.51 -7.88 1.24
CA VAL A 380 8.84 -8.32 0.78
C VAL A 380 9.66 -7.12 0.31
N ILE A 381 9.08 -6.24 -0.51
CA ILE A 381 9.76 -5.02 -0.97
C ILE A 381 9.96 -4.01 0.17
N THR A 382 9.10 -4.00 1.19
CA THR A 382 9.35 -3.26 2.44
C THR A 382 10.58 -3.77 3.16
N GLY A 383 10.76 -5.09 3.28
CA GLY A 383 11.98 -5.68 3.83
C GLY A 383 13.23 -5.28 3.03
N PHE A 384 13.12 -5.29 1.70
CA PHE A 384 14.18 -4.86 0.79
C PHE A 384 14.56 -3.39 0.99
N ALA A 385 13.55 -2.50 1.04
CA ALA A 385 13.74 -1.07 1.26
C ALA A 385 14.36 -0.78 2.63
N ALA A 386 13.96 -1.51 3.67
CA ALA A 386 14.52 -1.39 5.00
C ALA A 386 16.01 -1.80 5.04
N CYS A 387 16.39 -2.85 4.31
CA CYS A 387 17.80 -3.23 4.15
C CYS A 387 18.60 -2.11 3.45
N LEU A 388 18.05 -1.47 2.42
CA LEU A 388 18.69 -0.33 1.77
C LEU A 388 18.80 0.90 2.69
N LEU A 389 17.81 1.16 3.54
CA LEU A 389 17.89 2.22 4.54
C LEU A 389 18.95 1.94 5.62
N GLN A 390 19.18 0.69 6.00
CA GLN A 390 20.32 0.35 6.84
C GLN A 390 21.64 0.63 6.11
N ALA A 391 21.73 0.26 4.83
CA ALA A 391 22.94 0.48 4.02
C ALA A 391 23.25 1.97 3.83
N ASN A 392 22.21 2.81 3.66
CA ASN A 392 22.35 4.25 3.59
C ASN A 392 21.12 4.97 4.21
N PRO A 393 21.21 5.39 5.48
CA PRO A 393 20.11 6.07 6.19
C PRO A 393 19.77 7.47 5.65
N GLN A 394 20.63 8.04 4.80
CA GLN A 394 20.46 9.36 4.20
C GLN A 394 19.65 9.34 2.91
N LEU A 395 19.29 8.16 2.40
CA LEU A 395 18.40 8.06 1.25
C LEU A 395 17.06 8.74 1.57
N SER A 396 16.69 9.72 0.76
CA SER A 396 15.32 10.21 0.71
C SER A 396 14.40 9.11 0.18
N ASN A 397 13.11 9.23 0.45
CA ASN A 397 12.10 8.33 -0.12
C ASN A 397 12.14 8.29 -1.66
N LYS A 398 12.40 9.43 -2.33
CA LYS A 398 12.49 9.52 -3.79
C LYS A 398 13.73 8.81 -4.33
N GLU A 399 14.87 8.96 -3.68
CA GLU A 399 16.10 8.24 -4.04
C GLU A 399 15.95 6.74 -3.79
N LEU A 400 15.30 6.36 -2.70
CA LEU A 400 15.05 4.96 -2.39
C LEU A 400 14.10 4.30 -3.40
N ILE A 401 13.02 4.97 -3.80
CA ILE A 401 12.15 4.53 -4.91
C ILE A 401 12.97 4.38 -6.19
N SER A 402 13.73 5.40 -6.57
CA SER A 402 14.54 5.36 -7.80
C SER A 402 15.59 4.25 -7.77
N LEU A 403 16.22 4.01 -6.62
CA LEU A 403 17.20 2.95 -6.43
C LEU A 403 16.58 1.57 -6.60
N ILE A 404 15.40 1.35 -6.01
CA ILE A 404 14.65 0.10 -6.16
C ILE A 404 14.25 -0.10 -7.63
N GLU A 405 13.66 0.90 -8.29
CA GLU A 405 13.27 0.83 -9.70
C GLU A 405 14.48 0.55 -10.62
N LYS A 406 15.59 1.26 -10.44
CA LYS A 406 16.84 1.08 -11.22
C LYS A 406 17.52 -0.27 -10.98
N SER A 407 17.28 -0.87 -9.82
CA SER A 407 17.79 -2.20 -9.49
C SER A 407 16.96 -3.32 -10.09
N SER A 408 15.79 -3.01 -10.66
CA SER A 408 14.90 -4.02 -11.23
C SER A 408 15.33 -4.46 -12.63
N HIS A 409 15.08 -5.74 -12.93
CA HIS A 409 15.62 -6.38 -14.13
C HIS A 409 15.07 -5.87 -15.47
N LEU A 410 13.89 -5.23 -15.49
CA LEU A 410 13.35 -4.62 -16.71
C LEU A 410 13.74 -3.15 -16.85
N TYR A 411 14.49 -2.57 -15.91
CA TYR A 411 14.92 -1.18 -16.02
C TYR A 411 15.88 -0.99 -17.22
N PRO A 412 15.69 0.03 -18.09
CA PRO A 412 14.77 1.17 -17.95
C PRO A 412 13.38 0.99 -18.61
N TYR A 413 13.08 -0.16 -19.19
CA TYR A 413 11.87 -0.42 -20.00
C TYR A 413 10.69 -0.96 -19.19
N GLY A 414 10.34 -0.24 -18.12
CA GLY A 414 9.18 -0.56 -17.29
C GLY A 414 7.86 -0.53 -18.05
N ASN A 415 6.85 -1.23 -17.54
CA ASN A 415 5.54 -1.31 -18.16
C ASN A 415 4.40 -1.36 -17.12
N ASN A 416 3.16 -1.14 -17.56
CA ASN A 416 2.03 -1.07 -16.64
C ASN A 416 1.57 -2.44 -16.09
N TYR A 417 2.18 -3.57 -16.48
CA TYR A 417 1.83 -4.89 -15.96
C TYR A 417 2.68 -5.28 -14.75
N VAL A 418 3.99 -5.09 -14.83
CA VAL A 418 4.95 -5.53 -13.79
C VAL A 418 5.91 -4.41 -13.34
N GLY A 419 5.64 -3.17 -13.73
CA GLY A 419 6.53 -2.05 -13.46
C GLY A 419 7.88 -2.21 -14.13
N TYR A 420 8.94 -1.85 -13.41
CA TYR A 420 10.32 -2.14 -13.80
C TYR A 420 10.75 -3.59 -13.52
N GLY A 421 9.81 -4.46 -13.12
CA GLY A 421 10.05 -5.85 -12.78
C GLY A 421 10.51 -6.05 -11.34
N VAL A 422 11.19 -7.16 -11.10
CA VAL A 422 11.72 -7.60 -9.80
C VAL A 422 13.02 -6.86 -9.47
N PRO A 423 13.09 -6.13 -8.34
CA PRO A 423 14.31 -5.49 -7.86
C PRO A 423 15.33 -6.53 -7.38
N GLN A 424 16.59 -6.34 -7.74
CA GLN A 424 17.67 -7.25 -7.38
C GLN A 424 18.60 -6.62 -6.36
N ALA A 425 18.74 -7.26 -5.19
CA ALA A 425 19.50 -6.71 -4.06
C ALA A 425 20.98 -6.46 -4.40
N SER A 426 21.60 -7.36 -5.17
CA SER A 426 23.01 -7.18 -5.59
C SER A 426 23.18 -5.91 -6.43
N ARG A 427 22.27 -5.66 -7.38
CA ARG A 427 22.28 -4.47 -8.23
C ARG A 427 21.95 -3.23 -7.41
N ALA A 428 20.99 -3.29 -6.48
CA ALA A 428 20.66 -2.16 -5.60
C ALA A 428 21.85 -1.75 -4.73
N LEU A 429 22.55 -2.71 -4.12
CA LEU A 429 23.76 -2.44 -3.32
C LEU A 429 24.89 -1.88 -4.18
N ALA A 430 25.06 -2.37 -5.41
CA ALA A 430 26.05 -1.85 -6.34
C ALA A 430 25.71 -0.41 -6.77
N LEU A 431 24.44 -0.11 -7.07
CA LEU A 431 23.98 1.24 -7.41
C LEU A 431 24.10 2.22 -6.25
N ALA A 432 23.92 1.75 -5.02
CA ALA A 432 24.13 2.56 -3.81
C ALA A 432 25.61 2.95 -3.61
N LYS A 433 26.56 2.11 -4.06
CA LYS A 433 28.00 2.37 -4.02
C LYS A 433 28.48 3.20 -5.23
N ALA A 434 27.91 2.96 -6.41
CA ALA A 434 28.25 3.63 -7.66
C ALA A 434 26.96 3.92 -8.47
N PRO A 435 26.52 5.19 -8.57
CA PRO A 435 25.23 5.53 -9.18
C PRO A 435 25.16 5.28 -10.70
N TYR A 436 26.31 4.99 -11.33
CA TYR A 436 26.43 4.70 -12.76
C TYR A 436 26.93 3.27 -12.95
N LEU A 437 26.01 2.31 -12.94
CA LEU A 437 26.29 0.95 -13.41
C LEU A 437 25.93 0.84 -14.90
N PRO A 438 26.67 0.02 -15.68
CA PRO A 438 26.21 -0.35 -17.01
C PRO A 438 24.77 -0.85 -16.98
N ASN A 439 23.97 -0.37 -17.92
CA ASN A 439 22.61 -0.87 -18.08
C ASN A 439 22.67 -2.28 -18.67
N ASN A 440 21.96 -3.22 -18.03
CA ASN A 440 21.72 -4.53 -18.60
C ASN A 440 20.52 -4.44 -19.57
N SER A 441 20.59 -3.52 -20.54
CA SER A 441 19.47 -3.24 -21.45
C SER A 441 19.92 -2.97 -22.89
N LYS A 442 19.19 -3.48 -23.89
CA LYS A 442 19.36 -3.15 -25.33
C LYS A 442 18.15 -2.39 -25.83
N LEU A 443 18.36 -1.41 -26.71
CA LEU A 443 17.33 -0.93 -27.62
C LEU A 443 17.63 -1.47 -29.02
N VAL A 444 16.63 -1.99 -29.71
CA VAL A 444 16.72 -2.48 -31.08
C VAL A 444 15.62 -1.82 -31.90
N THR A 445 15.99 -1.06 -32.94
CA THR A 445 15.02 -0.52 -33.88
C THR A 445 14.71 -1.55 -34.97
N ALA A 446 13.44 -1.88 -35.15
CA ALA A 446 12.97 -2.84 -36.14
C ALA A 446 12.09 -2.16 -37.20
N LYS A 447 12.42 -2.40 -38.48
CA LYS A 447 11.61 -1.94 -39.62
C LYS A 447 10.71 -3.04 -40.14
N GLY A 448 9.47 -2.72 -40.46
CA GLY A 448 8.51 -3.65 -41.05
C GLY A 448 7.72 -4.46 -40.02
N ARG A 449 7.24 -5.65 -40.42
CA ARG A 449 6.30 -6.47 -39.62
C ARG A 449 6.94 -7.62 -38.86
N THR A 450 8.21 -7.91 -39.09
CA THR A 450 8.92 -9.03 -38.49
C THR A 450 10.36 -8.64 -38.18
N CYS A 451 10.90 -9.12 -37.05
CA CYS A 451 12.31 -8.98 -36.73
C CYS A 451 12.84 -10.22 -36.01
N GLU A 452 14.12 -10.52 -36.22
CA GLU A 452 14.87 -11.46 -35.39
C GLU A 452 15.74 -10.66 -34.43
N VAL A 453 15.61 -10.95 -33.14
CA VAL A 453 16.40 -10.30 -32.09
C VAL A 453 17.38 -11.32 -31.55
N GLU A 454 18.67 -11.02 -31.66
CA GLU A 454 19.70 -11.82 -30.99
C GLU A 454 19.64 -11.60 -29.49
N VAL A 455 19.59 -12.72 -28.75
CA VAL A 455 19.46 -12.76 -27.30
C VAL A 455 20.43 -13.78 -26.71
N THR A 456 20.87 -13.52 -25.48
CA THR A 456 21.59 -14.49 -24.65
C THR A 456 20.70 -14.86 -23.49
N SER A 457 20.19 -16.10 -23.49
CA SER A 457 19.35 -16.61 -22.40
C SER A 457 19.57 -18.11 -22.24
N GLN A 458 19.51 -18.59 -21.00
CA GLN A 458 19.51 -20.01 -20.68
C GLN A 458 18.11 -20.62 -20.80
N ASP A 459 17.06 -19.79 -20.82
CA ASP A 459 15.68 -20.25 -20.94
C ASP A 459 15.31 -20.48 -22.42
N SER A 460 14.64 -21.61 -22.68
CA SER A 460 14.08 -21.90 -24.02
C SER A 460 12.85 -21.06 -24.37
N ILE A 461 12.24 -20.44 -23.36
CA ILE A 461 11.08 -19.56 -23.47
C ILE A 461 11.26 -18.34 -22.59
N VAL A 462 10.84 -17.19 -23.10
CA VAL A 462 10.99 -15.88 -22.44
C VAL A 462 9.67 -15.12 -22.47
N ALA A 463 9.40 -14.31 -21.46
CA ALA A 463 8.25 -13.44 -21.47
C ALA A 463 8.47 -12.26 -22.42
N ILE A 464 7.42 -11.87 -23.14
CA ILE A 464 7.42 -10.66 -23.96
C ILE A 464 6.21 -9.79 -23.63
N TYR A 465 6.42 -8.48 -23.65
CA TYR A 465 5.40 -7.47 -23.45
C TYR A 465 5.29 -6.61 -24.70
N ARG A 466 4.15 -6.69 -25.38
CA ARG A 466 3.85 -5.86 -26.55
C ARG A 466 3.19 -4.60 -26.07
N LYS A 467 3.69 -3.43 -26.47
CA LYS A 467 3.26 -2.14 -25.94
C LYS A 467 2.88 -1.17 -27.05
N LYS A 468 1.85 -0.35 -26.79
CA LYS A 468 1.39 0.73 -27.69
C LYS A 468 2.05 2.07 -27.41
N SER A 469 2.65 2.21 -26.24
CA SER A 469 3.45 3.34 -25.79
C SER A 469 4.70 2.80 -25.08
N GLU A 470 5.54 3.66 -24.52
CA GLU A 470 6.72 3.24 -23.74
C GLU A 470 6.37 2.32 -22.55
N LYS A 471 5.14 2.39 -22.03
CA LYS A 471 4.71 1.63 -20.84
C LYS A 471 3.46 0.77 -21.00
N ASP A 472 2.54 1.13 -21.91
CA ASP A 472 1.19 0.55 -21.91
C ASP A 472 1.15 -0.75 -22.73
N VAL A 473 0.99 -1.88 -22.02
CA VAL A 473 0.96 -3.23 -22.58
C VAL A 473 -0.37 -3.51 -23.29
N ILE A 474 -0.29 -3.97 -24.52
CA ILE A 474 -1.39 -4.54 -25.32
C ILE A 474 -1.55 -6.03 -24.99
N ALA A 475 -0.43 -6.75 -24.91
CA ALA A 475 -0.43 -8.19 -24.69
C ALA A 475 0.84 -8.65 -23.96
N GLN A 476 0.66 -9.51 -22.97
CA GLN A 476 1.71 -10.31 -22.35
C GLN A 476 1.71 -11.69 -23.01
N GLN A 477 2.85 -12.12 -23.55
CA GLN A 477 2.99 -13.39 -24.26
C GLN A 477 4.31 -14.07 -23.90
N VAL A 478 4.53 -15.25 -24.47
CA VAL A 478 5.78 -15.99 -24.38
C VAL A 478 6.36 -16.16 -25.78
N ALA A 479 7.66 -15.96 -25.91
CA ALA A 479 8.40 -16.24 -27.14
C ALA A 479 9.40 -17.38 -26.92
N LYS A 480 9.65 -18.16 -27.97
CA LYS A 480 10.70 -19.20 -27.96
C LYS A 480 12.04 -18.58 -28.29
N VAL A 481 13.08 -19.01 -27.59
CA VAL A 481 14.47 -18.74 -27.97
C VAL A 481 14.96 -19.90 -28.82
N GLN A 482 15.34 -19.63 -30.07
CA GLN A 482 15.86 -20.62 -31.01
C GLN A 482 17.19 -20.13 -31.57
N ASN A 483 18.25 -20.94 -31.41
CA ASN A 483 19.59 -20.61 -31.88
C ASN A 483 20.07 -19.21 -31.45
N GLY A 484 19.80 -18.83 -30.19
CA GLY A 484 20.16 -17.51 -29.65
C GLY A 484 19.33 -16.35 -30.19
N LYS A 485 18.15 -16.61 -30.76
CA LYS A 485 17.28 -15.59 -31.34
C LYS A 485 15.84 -15.69 -30.86
N VAL A 486 15.17 -14.55 -30.79
CA VAL A 486 13.72 -14.43 -30.62
C VAL A 486 13.12 -13.83 -31.90
N SER A 487 12.22 -14.58 -32.53
CA SER A 487 11.48 -14.12 -33.71
C SER A 487 10.21 -13.40 -33.29
N LEU A 488 10.06 -12.14 -33.68
CA LEU A 488 8.89 -11.32 -33.39
C LEU A 488 8.15 -10.96 -34.67
N LYS A 489 6.82 -10.96 -34.57
CA LYS A 489 5.91 -10.40 -35.57
C LYS A 489 5.14 -9.26 -34.93
N ARG A 490 5.23 -8.04 -35.48
CA ARG A 490 4.54 -6.84 -35.00
C ARG A 490 3.03 -7.03 -35.06
N GLN A 491 2.34 -6.67 -33.99
CA GLN A 491 0.89 -6.63 -33.87
C GLN A 491 0.33 -5.25 -34.18
N ASN A 492 -0.98 -5.16 -34.41
CA ASN A 492 -1.63 -3.87 -34.63
C ASN A 492 -1.47 -2.98 -33.40
N ASN A 493 -1.17 -1.70 -33.64
CA ASN A 493 -0.91 -0.67 -32.61
C ASN A 493 0.33 -0.92 -31.72
N GLU A 494 1.13 -1.95 -32.01
CA GLU A 494 2.38 -2.19 -31.31
C GLU A 494 3.44 -1.17 -31.77
N ARG A 495 3.97 -0.42 -30.80
CA ARG A 495 5.11 0.48 -30.97
C ARG A 495 6.38 -0.08 -30.34
N PHE A 496 6.23 -0.86 -29.27
CA PHE A 496 7.38 -1.49 -28.63
C PHE A 496 7.14 -2.95 -28.25
N THR A 497 8.21 -3.75 -28.17
CA THR A 497 8.20 -5.09 -27.57
C THR A 497 9.33 -5.20 -26.56
N THR A 498 9.00 -5.39 -25.28
CA THR A 498 10.00 -5.74 -24.24
C THR A 498 10.18 -7.26 -24.22
N ILE A 499 11.42 -7.73 -24.30
CA ILE A 499 11.82 -9.13 -24.13
C ILE A 499 12.51 -9.26 -22.77
N ASP A 500 11.90 -10.03 -21.87
CA ASP A 500 12.43 -10.29 -20.53
C ASP A 500 13.33 -11.53 -20.54
N LEU A 501 14.64 -11.31 -20.34
CA LEU A 501 15.65 -12.37 -20.24
C LEU A 501 16.16 -12.54 -18.80
N ARG A 502 15.46 -12.01 -17.79
CA ARG A 502 15.80 -11.95 -16.35
C ARG A 502 17.08 -11.22 -15.98
N ASP A 503 18.21 -11.52 -16.60
CA ASP A 503 19.51 -10.89 -16.30
C ASP A 503 19.77 -9.65 -17.18
N TYR A 504 19.03 -9.55 -18.28
CA TYR A 504 19.12 -8.51 -19.28
C TYR A 504 17.74 -8.26 -19.92
N VAL A 505 17.48 -7.04 -20.39
CA VAL A 505 16.23 -6.69 -21.06
C VAL A 505 16.50 -6.14 -22.46
N VAL A 506 15.70 -6.56 -23.45
CA VAL A 506 15.73 -5.97 -24.80
C VAL A 506 14.42 -5.26 -25.06
N GLU A 507 14.48 -3.99 -25.43
CA GLU A 507 13.35 -3.27 -26.01
C GLU A 507 13.50 -3.24 -27.52
N VAL A 508 12.45 -3.65 -28.23
CA VAL A 508 12.32 -3.48 -29.66
C VAL A 508 11.41 -2.30 -29.92
N GLU A 509 11.90 -1.26 -30.60
CA GLU A 509 11.11 -0.14 -31.08
C GLU A 509 10.75 -0.38 -32.56
N TRP A 510 9.45 -0.35 -32.86
CA TRP A 510 8.96 -0.59 -34.22
C TRP A 510 8.71 0.73 -34.95
N ASP A 511 9.48 0.94 -36.02
CA ASP A 511 9.32 2.06 -36.98
C ASP A 511 8.01 1.90 -37.77
#